data_AF-J9ESA3-F1
#
_entry.id   AF-J9ESA3-F1
#
_cell.length_a   1.000
_cell.length_b   1.000
_cell.length_c   1.000
_cell.angle_alpha   90.00
_cell.angle_beta   90.00
_cell.angle_gamma   90.00
#
_symmetry.space_group_name_H-M   'P 1'
#
loop_
_entity.id
_entity.type
_entity.pdbx_description
1 polymer ?
#
loop_
_entity_poly.entity_id
_entity_poly.type
_entity_poly.pdbx_seq_one_letter_code
_entity_poly.pdbx_strand_id
1 'polypeptide(L)'
;MVFGIISLLLMFSTNALAVYTFYHHRYIFKRLVACLYGVIAMCIFVTIEILTNSISEWNRSVAEQAKNIEWDYSVGQTTGLPTYLAWTCVLIYLFAAIAFALGSHKHKGSRAATAEFEIEDRPVHIGR
;
A
#
# COMPACT_ATOMS: atom_id res chain seq x y z
N MET A 1 -4.11 -15.06 -1.54
CA MET A 1 -5.40 -14.73 -0.88
C MET A 1 -5.21 -14.09 0.49
N VAL A 2 -4.45 -14.71 1.42
CA VAL A 2 -4.23 -14.16 2.78
C VAL A 2 -3.64 -12.74 2.77
N PHE A 3 -2.64 -12.47 1.92
CA PHE A 3 -2.04 -11.13 1.78
C PHE A 3 -3.05 -10.05 1.35
N GLY A 4 -4.06 -10.41 0.54
CA GLY A 4 -5.12 -9.49 0.12
C GLY A 4 -6.06 -9.11 1.28
N ILE A 5 -6.38 -10.07 2.14
CA ILE A 5 -7.21 -9.81 3.35
C ILE A 5 -6.44 -8.92 4.33
N ILE A 6 -5.15 -9.21 4.53
CA ILE A 6 -4.28 -8.38 5.38
C ILE A 6 -4.19 -6.95 4.81
N SER A 7 -4.01 -6.79 3.49
CA SER A 7 -3.98 -5.45 2.90
C SER A 7 -5.30 -4.70 3.09
N LEU A 8 -6.46 -5.37 3.01
CA LEU A 8 -7.75 -4.72 3.23
C LEU A 8 -7.91 -4.21 4.66
N LEU A 9 -7.53 -5.02 5.65
CA LEU A 9 -7.57 -4.62 7.06
C LEU A 9 -6.62 -3.45 7.34
N LEU A 10 -5.41 -3.50 6.76
CA LEU A 10 -4.44 -2.41 6.87
C LEU A 10 -4.93 -1.14 6.17
N MET A 11 -5.58 -1.24 5.01
CA MET A 11 -6.16 -0.08 4.31
C MET A 11 -7.23 0.60 5.14
N PHE A 12 -8.13 -0.15 5.78
CA PHE A 12 -9.16 0.42 6.64
C PHE A 12 -8.55 1.13 7.85
N SER A 13 -7.62 0.46 8.53
CA SER A 13 -6.95 0.97 9.72
C SER A 13 -6.10 2.22 9.41
N THR A 14 -5.41 2.22 8.26
CA THR A 14 -4.55 3.33 7.83
C THR A 14 -5.38 4.53 7.39
N ASN A 15 -6.56 4.33 6.79
CA ASN A 15 -7.47 5.43 6.48
C ASN A 15 -8.01 6.11 7.76
N ALA A 16 -8.39 5.33 8.78
CA ALA A 16 -8.78 5.89 10.07
C ALA A 16 -7.63 6.70 10.70
N LEU A 17 -6.40 6.18 10.62
CA LEU A 17 -5.21 6.88 11.12
C LEU A 17 -4.85 8.12 10.29
N ALA A 18 -5.09 8.12 8.98
CA ALA A 18 -4.90 9.27 8.12
C ALA A 18 -5.86 10.40 8.48
N VAL A 19 -7.14 10.09 8.71
CA VAL A 19 -8.14 11.07 9.22
C VAL A 19 -7.71 11.60 10.60
N TYR A 20 -7.25 10.72 11.49
CA TYR A 20 -6.75 11.10 12.81
C TYR A 20 -5.54 12.04 12.73
N THR A 21 -4.67 11.86 11.74
CA THR A 21 -3.49 12.72 11.52
C THR A 21 -3.86 14.16 11.14
N PHE A 22 -5.05 14.38 10.57
CA PHE A 22 -5.56 15.74 10.33
C PHE A 22 -6.11 16.39 11.61
N TYR A 23 -6.55 15.61 12.59
CA TYR A 23 -7.06 16.13 13.86
C TYR A 23 -5.95 16.40 14.88
N HIS A 24 -4.95 15.51 14.97
CA HIS A 24 -3.74 15.70 15.76
C HIS A 24 -2.52 15.79 14.86
N HIS A 25 -2.01 17.00 14.64
CA HIS A 25 -0.95 17.28 13.67
C HIS A 25 0.44 16.95 14.22
N ARG A 26 0.59 15.80 14.87
CA ARG A 26 1.90 15.33 15.34
C ARG A 26 2.65 14.67 14.18
N TYR A 27 3.88 15.12 13.92
CA TYR A 27 4.76 14.61 12.86
C TYR A 27 4.99 13.09 12.89
N ILE A 28 4.94 12.46 14.07
CA ILE A 28 5.13 11.02 14.27
C ILE A 28 4.04 10.21 13.55
N PHE A 29 2.77 10.65 13.62
CA PHE A 29 1.66 9.96 12.95
C PHE A 29 1.79 10.03 11.43
N LYS A 30 2.27 11.16 10.89
CA LYS A 30 2.56 11.30 9.44
C LYS A 30 3.60 10.28 8.95
N ARG A 31 4.65 10.01 9.74
CA ARG A 31 5.67 8.98 9.39
C ARG A 31 5.10 7.58 9.45
N LEU A 32 4.29 7.31 10.48
CA LEU A 32 3.66 6.01 10.66
C LEU A 32 2.71 5.71 9.50
N VAL A 33 1.85 6.67 9.13
CA VAL A 33 0.93 6.56 7.99
C VAL A 33 1.68 6.36 6.67
N ALA A 34 2.78 7.10 6.44
CA ALA A 34 3.62 6.92 5.25
C ALA A 34 4.19 5.49 5.16
N CYS A 35 4.70 4.96 6.27
CA CYS A 35 5.22 3.59 6.34
C CYS A 35 4.11 2.55 6.09
N LEU A 36 2.94 2.75 6.70
CA LEU A 36 1.79 1.85 6.52
C LEU A 36 1.29 1.83 5.08
N TYR A 37 1.22 2.98 4.40
CA TYR A 37 0.89 3.01 2.96
C TYR A 37 1.94 2.27 2.11
N GLY A 38 3.22 2.34 2.46
CA GLY A 38 4.27 1.55 1.83
C GLY A 38 4.08 0.04 2.02
N VAL A 39 3.76 -0.40 3.25
CA VAL A 39 3.47 -1.82 3.55
C VAL A 39 2.25 -2.32 2.77
N ILE A 40 1.18 -1.51 2.69
CA ILE A 40 -0.02 -1.84 1.91
C ILE A 40 0.33 -2.01 0.43
N ALA A 41 1.09 -1.08 -0.16
CA ALA A 41 1.51 -1.17 -1.55
C ALA A 41 2.32 -2.45 -1.82
N MET A 42 3.23 -2.82 -0.91
CA MET A 42 4.01 -4.06 -1.00
C MET A 42 3.14 -5.31 -0.91
N CYS A 43 2.16 -5.36 0.00
CA CYS A 43 1.24 -6.49 0.10
C CYS A 43 0.42 -6.70 -1.18
N ILE A 44 -0.06 -5.60 -1.79
CA ILE A 44 -0.79 -5.66 -3.07
C ILE A 44 0.13 -6.13 -4.20
N PHE A 45 1.35 -5.59 -4.28
CA PHE A 45 2.36 -6.00 -5.27
C PHE A 45 2.68 -7.49 -5.19
N VAL A 46 2.95 -8.00 -3.98
CA VAL A 46 3.20 -9.43 -3.74
C VAL A 46 2.00 -10.28 -4.17
N THR A 47 0.77 -9.78 -3.97
CA THR A 47 -0.44 -10.50 -4.39
C THR A 47 -0.54 -10.59 -5.91
N ILE A 48 -0.17 -9.53 -6.65
CA ILE A 48 -0.11 -9.53 -8.11
C ILE A 48 0.93 -10.52 -8.62
N GLU A 49 2.12 -10.56 -8.00
CA GLU A 49 3.18 -11.50 -8.34
C GLU A 49 2.75 -12.96 -8.13
N ILE A 50 2.12 -13.26 -6.99
CA ILE A 50 1.60 -14.61 -6.71
C ILE A 50 0.55 -15.02 -7.76
N LEU A 51 -0.36 -14.11 -8.12
CA LEU A 51 -1.38 -14.37 -9.13
C LEU A 51 -0.76 -14.63 -10.50
N THR A 52 0.20 -13.79 -10.91
CA THR A 52 0.86 -13.91 -12.22
C THR A 52 1.63 -15.22 -12.32
N ASN A 53 2.36 -15.60 -11.28
CA ASN A 53 3.07 -16.88 -11.22
C ASN A 53 2.10 -18.07 -11.23
N SER A 54 0.94 -17.96 -10.57
CA SER A 54 -0.08 -19.02 -10.59
C SER A 54 -0.67 -19.22 -11.99
N ILE A 55 -0.91 -18.13 -12.73
CA ILE A 55 -1.41 -18.18 -14.11
C ILE A 55 -0.35 -18.77 -15.04
N SER A 56 0.92 -18.38 -14.90
CA SER A 56 1.99 -18.95 -15.73
C SER A 56 2.19 -20.44 -15.46
N GLU A 57 2.08 -20.88 -14.20
CA GLU A 57 2.16 -22.29 -13.83
C GLU A 57 0.99 -23.08 -14.42
N TRP A 58 -0.22 -22.53 -14.33
CA TRP A 58 -1.41 -23.11 -14.95
C TRP A 58 -1.26 -23.23 -16.48
N ASN A 59 -0.83 -22.16 -17.14
CA ASN A 59 -0.65 -22.19 -18.60
C ASN A 59 0.43 -23.20 -19.01
N ARG A 60 1.48 -23.39 -18.19
CA ARG A 60 2.50 -24.44 -18.41
C ARG A 60 1.92 -25.84 -18.24
N SER A 61 1.19 -26.09 -17.15
CA SER A 61 0.59 -27.42 -16.90
C SER A 61 -0.43 -27.80 -17.97
N VAL A 62 -1.22 -26.84 -18.44
CA VAL A 62 -2.15 -27.01 -19.58
C VAL A 62 -1.38 -27.33 -20.87
N ALA A 63 -0.30 -26.61 -21.16
CA ALA A 63 0.52 -26.87 -22.36
C ALA A 63 1.19 -28.25 -22.34
N GLU A 64 1.55 -28.78 -21.17
CA GLU A 64 2.09 -30.14 -21.02
C GLU A 64 1.03 -31.22 -21.21
N GLN A 65 -0.19 -31.01 -20.71
CA GLN A 65 -1.32 -31.93 -20.90
C GLN A 65 -1.78 -31.99 -22.36
N ALA A 66 -1.74 -30.85 -23.07
CA ALA A 66 -2.07 -30.75 -24.50
C ALA A 66 -1.11 -31.53 -25.41
N LYS A 67 0.08 -31.92 -24.95
CA LYS A 67 0.95 -32.82 -25.72
C LYS A 67 0.38 -34.24 -25.86
N ASN A 68 -0.50 -34.64 -24.95
CA ASN A 68 -1.08 -35.99 -24.93
C ASN A 68 -2.52 -36.05 -25.47
N ILE A 69 -3.20 -34.91 -25.64
CA ILE A 69 -4.59 -34.80 -26.09
C ILE A 69 -4.70 -33.54 -26.95
N GLU A 70 -5.31 -33.62 -28.13
CA GLU A 70 -5.57 -32.47 -29.02
C GLU A 70 -6.49 -31.47 -28.31
N TRP A 71 -5.89 -30.49 -27.63
CA TRP A 71 -6.58 -29.51 -26.80
C TRP A 71 -6.44 -28.11 -27.40
N ASP A 72 -7.52 -27.35 -27.41
CA ASP A 72 -7.55 -26.00 -27.97
C ASP A 72 -6.84 -25.01 -27.02
N TYR A 73 -5.77 -24.38 -27.53
CA TYR A 73 -4.98 -23.37 -26.83
C TYR A 73 -5.71 -22.04 -26.63
N SER A 74 -6.90 -21.86 -27.22
CA SER A 74 -7.74 -20.66 -27.04
C SER A 74 -8.22 -20.43 -25.60
N VAL A 75 -8.14 -21.46 -24.74
CA VAL A 75 -8.66 -21.42 -23.35
C VAL A 75 -7.60 -20.96 -22.33
N GLY A 76 -6.40 -20.56 -22.76
CA GLY A 76 -5.36 -20.03 -21.87
C GLY A 76 -5.86 -18.84 -21.05
N GLN A 77 -5.61 -18.84 -19.73
CA GLN A 77 -6.03 -17.72 -18.90
C GLN A 77 -5.15 -16.51 -19.17
N THR A 78 -5.77 -15.40 -19.58
CA THR A 78 -5.12 -14.10 -19.76
C THR A 78 -5.35 -13.20 -18.55
N THR A 79 -4.40 -12.32 -18.25
CA THR A 79 -4.57 -11.28 -17.25
C THR A 79 -5.68 -10.32 -17.67
N GLY A 80 -6.75 -10.25 -16.87
CA GLY A 80 -7.90 -9.40 -17.14
C GLY A 80 -7.76 -7.97 -16.60
N LEU A 81 -8.83 -7.18 -16.79
CA LEU A 81 -8.99 -5.83 -16.20
C LEU A 81 -8.66 -5.72 -14.70
N PRO A 82 -8.96 -6.72 -13.83
CA PRO A 82 -8.64 -6.62 -12.40
C PRO A 82 -7.15 -6.47 -12.11
N THR A 83 -6.27 -7.08 -12.92
CA THR A 83 -4.82 -6.98 -12.73
C THR A 83 -4.32 -5.56 -13.00
N TYR A 84 -4.85 -4.90 -14.02
CA TYR A 84 -4.54 -3.50 -14.31
C TYR A 84 -5.03 -2.57 -13.20
N LEU A 85 -6.25 -2.80 -12.68
CA LEU A 85 -6.77 -2.04 -11.53
C LEU A 85 -5.88 -2.21 -10.30
N ALA A 86 -5.42 -3.43 -10.01
CA ALA A 86 -4.52 -3.68 -8.88
C ALA A 86 -3.20 -2.89 -9.00
N TRP A 87 -2.62 -2.80 -10.19
CA TRP A 87 -1.44 -1.96 -10.45
C TRP A 87 -1.71 -0.48 -10.21
N THR A 88 -2.86 0.05 -10.61
CA THR A 88 -3.21 1.45 -10.31
C THR A 88 -3.33 1.69 -8.80
N CYS A 89 -3.86 0.74 -8.03
CA CYS A 89 -3.88 0.83 -6.57
C CYS A 89 -2.47 0.91 -5.98
N VAL A 90 -1.53 0.08 -6.44
CA VAL A 90 -0.12 0.14 -6.00
C VAL A 90 0.47 1.52 -6.23
N LEU A 91 0.27 2.10 -7.42
CA LEU A 91 0.78 3.44 -7.74
C LEU A 91 0.17 4.53 -6.86
N ILE A 92 -1.14 4.47 -6.60
CA ILE A 92 -1.82 5.43 -5.71
C ILE A 92 -1.27 5.35 -4.30
N TYR A 93 -1.08 4.14 -3.75
CA TYR A 93 -0.54 3.98 -2.41
C TYR A 93 0.94 4.36 -2.29
N LEU A 94 1.73 4.11 -3.34
CA LEU A 94 3.12 4.57 -3.41
C LEU A 94 3.18 6.10 -3.44
N PHE A 95 2.34 6.74 -4.26
CA PHE A 95 2.25 8.20 -4.33
C PHE A 95 1.80 8.80 -3.00
N ALA A 96 0.81 8.20 -2.33
CA ALA A 96 0.38 8.60 -1.00
C ALA A 96 1.52 8.45 0.02
N ALA A 97 2.24 7.32 0.03
CA ALA A 97 3.38 7.11 0.92
C ALA A 97 4.46 8.18 0.73
N ILE A 98 4.80 8.52 -0.53
CA ILE A 98 5.77 9.57 -0.86
C ILE A 98 5.25 10.95 -0.41
N ALA A 99 3.99 11.27 -0.69
CA ALA A 99 3.39 12.55 -0.30
C ALA A 99 3.40 12.74 1.23
N PHE A 100 3.03 11.71 1.99
CA PHE A 100 3.08 11.74 3.46
C PHE A 100 4.53 11.73 3.98
N ALA A 101 5.46 11.04 3.33
CA ALA A 101 6.88 11.04 3.71
C ALA A 101 7.52 12.42 3.52
N LEU A 102 7.29 13.07 2.37
CA LEU A 102 7.78 14.43 2.09
C LEU A 102 7.10 15.46 3.02
N GLY A 103 5.80 15.31 3.26
CA GLY A 103 5.03 16.15 4.19
C GLY A 103 5.35 15.96 5.68
N SER A 104 6.15 14.94 6.03
CA SER A 104 6.54 14.63 7.42
C SER A 104 7.85 15.30 7.88
N HIS A 105 8.43 16.17 7.05
CA HIS A 105 9.63 16.89 7.45
C HIS A 105 9.35 17.72 8.71
N LYS A 106 10.18 17.52 9.75
CA LYS A 106 10.04 18.23 11.03
C LYS A 106 10.40 19.69 10.80
N HIS A 107 9.42 20.58 10.92
CA HIS A 107 9.66 22.01 10.86
C HIS A 107 10.08 22.48 12.26
N LYS A 108 11.37 22.77 12.45
CA LYS A 108 11.89 23.36 13.70
C LYS A 108 12.03 24.88 13.55
N GLY A 109 11.65 25.63 14.60
CA GLY A 109 11.86 27.08 14.69
C GLY A 109 10.90 27.91 13.83
N SER A 110 11.38 29.05 13.31
CA SER A 110 10.65 30.09 12.54
C SER A 110 9.91 29.64 11.26
N ARG A 111 9.86 28.33 10.96
CA ARG A 111 9.17 27.74 9.80
C ARG A 111 7.88 26.99 10.19
N ALA A 112 7.42 27.10 11.43
CA ALA A 112 6.09 26.64 11.83
C ALA A 112 5.04 27.62 11.30
N ALA A 113 4.00 27.13 10.62
CA ALA A 113 2.97 27.97 10.01
C ALA A 113 2.10 28.73 11.03
N THR A 114 1.97 28.22 12.27
CA THR A 114 1.32 28.87 13.42
C THR A 114 1.92 28.38 14.74
N ALA A 115 1.85 29.19 15.80
CA ALA A 115 2.41 28.89 17.13
C ALA A 115 1.80 27.64 17.79
N GLU A 116 0.58 27.25 17.43
CA GLU A 116 -0.11 26.06 17.94
C GLU A 116 0.55 24.76 17.46
N PHE A 117 0.99 24.71 16.18
CA PHE A 117 1.72 23.57 15.65
C PHE A 117 3.10 23.40 16.30
N GLU A 118 3.72 24.50 16.74
CA GLU A 118 4.98 24.42 17.49
C GLU A 118 4.75 23.84 18.89
N ILE A 119 3.62 24.17 19.54
CA ILE A 119 3.26 23.68 20.88
C ILE A 119 2.92 22.19 20.88
N GLU A 120 2.20 21.69 19.87
CA GLU A 120 1.84 20.27 19.76
C GLU A 120 3.03 19.35 19.40
N ASP A 121 4.07 19.90 18.78
CA ASP A 121 5.32 19.21 18.41
C ASP A 121 6.37 19.20 19.53
N ARG A 122 6.15 19.96 20.63
CA ARG A 122 7.03 19.95 21.80
C ARG A 122 6.97 18.58 22.48
N PRO A 123 8.10 18.08 23.02
CA PRO A 123 8.08 16.86 23.82
C PRO A 123 7.11 17.07 25.00
N VAL A 124 6.19 16.14 25.19
CA VAL A 124 5.33 16.13 26.38
C VAL A 124 6.21 15.73 27.55
N HIS A 125 6.45 16.65 28.48
CA HIS A 125 7.11 16.36 29.74
C HIS A 125 6.13 15.57 30.64
N ILE A 126 6.17 14.24 30.52
CA ILE A 126 5.56 13.32 31.50
C ILE A 126 6.56 13.17 32.64
N GLY A 127 6.32 13.90 33.72
CA GLY A 127 7.25 14.03 34.85
C GLY A 127 8.06 15.33 34.78
N ARG A 128 8.30 15.91 35.96
CA ARG A 128 8.98 17.19 36.20
C ARG A 128 10.18 17.44 35.29
#